data_AF-A0A4Q6E5L8-F1
#
_entry.id   AF-A0A4Q6E5L8-F1
#
_cell.length_a   1.000
_cell.length_b   1.000
_cell.length_c   1.000
_cell.angle_alpha   90.00
_cell.angle_beta   90.00
_cell.angle_gamma   90.00
#
_symmetry.space_group_name_H-M   'P 1'
#
loop_
_entity.id
_entity.type
_entity.pdbx_description
1 polymer ?
#
loop_
_entity_poly.entity_id
_entity_poly.type
_entity_poly.pdbx_seq_one_letter_code
_entity_poly.pdbx_strand_id
1 'polypeptide(L)'
;MRRTYPAIISCLLFVFFAGNVFAQQVLVTPIQKNNLNNFSAEKKASYLISKQKALALAKTKNWTVRKYTKNGGAVSLQGVNKLGFPIFLRTHNTESAEATRTNTVQPGGELGLNLSGSSAILKNKLAIWDGGSVDKDHPEFEGKTITIPTGQTGAIDHTTHVAGTLVAKGLSERAKGMAFNMSTLLSYDYDDDVPEMIEKAGDLLISNHSYGDIAGWDGSTWYGLPGDSVDYLFGFYDDRAKAWDKMAFEAPYYLIVESAGNSHADGFNSPPVGQNYLGYRSRNDATI
;
A
#
# COMPACT_ATOMS: atom_id res chain seq x y z
N MET A 1 -57.93 -27.97 -8.57
CA MET A 1 -57.14 -29.16 -9.02
C MET A 1 -57.26 -29.22 -10.54
N ARG A 2 -56.25 -29.28 -11.42
CA ARG A 2 -54.81 -29.60 -11.40
C ARG A 2 -54.12 -28.83 -12.55
N ARG A 3 -52.81 -28.54 -12.41
CA ARG A 3 -51.90 -27.98 -13.43
C ARG A 3 -51.40 -29.07 -14.41
N THR A 4 -50.95 -28.67 -15.61
CA THR A 4 -49.86 -29.32 -16.36
C THR A 4 -49.04 -28.30 -17.16
N TYR A 5 -47.72 -28.48 -17.19
CA TYR A 5 -46.72 -27.78 -18.02
C TYR A 5 -46.05 -28.83 -18.93
N PRO A 6 -45.61 -28.50 -20.15
CA PRO A 6 -44.50 -29.19 -20.82
C PRO A 6 -43.25 -28.29 -20.79
N ALA A 7 -42.19 -28.65 -20.06
CA ALA A 7 -41.04 -29.44 -20.53
C ALA A 7 -40.35 -28.79 -21.74
N ILE A 8 -39.29 -27.99 -21.55
CA ILE A 8 -37.88 -28.41 -21.59
C ILE A 8 -37.63 -29.47 -22.66
N ILE A 9 -36.98 -29.07 -23.77
CA ILE A 9 -35.84 -29.72 -24.45
C ILE A 9 -35.59 -28.91 -25.74
N SER A 10 -34.56 -28.07 -25.73
CA SER A 10 -33.59 -28.02 -26.83
C SER A 10 -32.38 -27.22 -26.33
N CYS A 11 -31.53 -27.93 -25.60
CA CYS A 11 -30.14 -27.55 -25.43
C CYS A 11 -29.45 -27.64 -26.82
N LEU A 12 -28.35 -26.91 -26.99
CA LEU A 12 -27.39 -26.97 -28.11
C LEU A 12 -27.84 -26.40 -29.46
N LEU A 13 -27.43 -25.17 -29.74
CA LEU A 13 -26.66 -24.79 -30.95
C LEU A 13 -26.49 -23.27 -30.97
N PHE A 14 -25.35 -22.79 -30.51
CA PHE A 14 -24.56 -21.66 -31.07
C PHE A 14 -23.45 -21.27 -30.08
N VAL A 15 -22.64 -22.26 -29.68
CA VAL A 15 -21.22 -22.04 -29.42
C VAL A 15 -20.55 -22.24 -30.77
N PHE A 16 -20.24 -21.17 -31.49
CA PHE A 16 -19.19 -21.10 -32.51
C PHE A 16 -19.20 -19.69 -33.12
N PHE A 17 -18.47 -18.76 -32.51
CA PHE A 17 -17.64 -17.75 -33.20
C PHE A 17 -16.71 -17.12 -32.15
N ALA A 18 -15.78 -17.92 -31.63
CA ALA A 18 -14.48 -17.41 -31.23
C ALA A 18 -13.70 -17.17 -32.52
N GLY A 19 -13.39 -15.92 -32.83
CA GLY A 19 -12.78 -15.53 -34.10
C GLY A 19 -12.25 -14.09 -34.11
N ASN A 20 -11.25 -13.86 -33.26
CA ASN A 20 -10.17 -12.88 -33.36
C ASN A 20 -10.44 -11.35 -33.36
N VAL A 21 -9.87 -10.73 -32.31
CA VAL A 21 -8.88 -9.62 -32.36
C VAL A 21 -9.38 -8.22 -32.75
N PHE A 22 -9.66 -7.42 -31.72
CA PHE A 22 -9.17 -6.04 -31.61
C PHE A 22 -8.66 -5.88 -30.16
N ALA A 23 -7.37 -6.11 -29.93
CA ALA A 23 -6.36 -5.06 -29.76
C ALA A 23 -6.68 -4.18 -28.54
N GLN A 24 -5.85 -4.30 -27.50
CA GLN A 24 -5.84 -3.38 -26.35
C GLN A 24 -6.01 -1.94 -26.84
N GLN A 25 -7.06 -1.29 -26.39
CA GLN A 25 -7.30 0.11 -26.71
C GLN A 25 -6.10 0.91 -26.21
N VAL A 26 -5.36 1.52 -27.14
CA VAL A 26 -4.21 2.36 -26.80
C VAL A 26 -4.75 3.56 -26.01
N LEU A 27 -4.50 3.56 -24.69
CA LEU A 27 -5.05 4.54 -23.75
C LEU A 27 -4.60 5.98 -24.07
N VAL A 28 -3.41 6.12 -24.67
CA VAL A 28 -2.88 7.40 -25.16
C VAL A 28 -2.04 7.18 -26.42
N THR A 29 -2.28 7.99 -27.45
CA THR A 29 -1.48 7.97 -28.67
C THR A 29 -0.02 8.33 -28.40
N PRO A 30 0.92 8.01 -29.30
CA PRO A 30 2.32 8.44 -29.17
C PRO A 30 2.48 9.95 -28.99
N ILE A 31 1.61 10.74 -29.63
CA ILE A 31 1.57 12.20 -29.49
C ILE A 31 1.08 12.59 -28.08
N GLN A 32 0.02 11.96 -27.57
CA GLN A 32 -0.46 12.19 -26.20
C GLN A 32 0.57 11.78 -25.15
N LYS A 33 1.28 10.68 -25.36
CA LYS A 33 2.39 10.25 -24.50
C LYS A 33 3.53 11.27 -24.50
N ASN A 34 3.89 11.82 -25.66
CA ASN A 34 4.89 12.89 -25.74
C ASN A 34 4.42 14.18 -25.05
N ASN A 35 3.16 14.55 -25.21
CA ASN A 35 2.57 15.70 -24.51
C ASN A 35 2.56 15.51 -22.99
N LEU A 36 2.23 14.31 -22.51
CA LEU A 36 2.27 13.95 -21.09
C LEU A 36 3.68 14.01 -20.53
N ASN A 37 4.69 13.57 -21.29
CA ASN A 37 6.09 13.67 -20.90
C ASN A 37 6.55 15.13 -20.77
N ASN A 38 6.22 15.97 -21.76
CA ASN A 38 6.54 17.40 -21.73
C ASN A 38 5.83 18.12 -20.58
N PHE A 39 4.56 17.79 -20.36
CA PHE A 39 3.77 18.32 -19.26
C PHE A 39 4.32 17.89 -17.89
N SER A 40 4.72 16.62 -17.75
CA SER A 40 5.35 16.09 -16.54
C SER A 40 6.66 16.83 -16.23
N ALA A 41 7.50 17.06 -17.24
CA ALA A 41 8.74 17.83 -17.10
C ALA A 41 8.47 19.28 -16.67
N GLU A 42 7.47 19.94 -17.27
CA GLU A 42 7.05 21.30 -16.90
C GLU A 42 6.56 21.36 -15.44
N LYS A 43 5.73 20.40 -15.00
CA LYS A 43 5.21 20.34 -13.63
C LYS A 43 6.27 19.98 -12.62
N LYS A 44 7.23 19.11 -12.96
CA LYS A 44 8.37 18.80 -12.10
C LYS A 44 9.25 20.04 -11.88
N ALA A 45 9.59 20.77 -12.94
CA ALA A 45 10.35 22.01 -12.83
C ALA A 45 9.61 23.06 -11.98
N SER A 46 8.31 23.24 -12.24
CA SER A 46 7.46 24.17 -11.49
C SER A 46 7.34 23.79 -10.00
N TYR A 47 7.20 22.50 -9.71
CA TYR A 47 7.16 21.98 -8.35
C TYR A 47 8.48 22.25 -7.62
N LEU A 48 9.63 21.93 -8.21
CA LEU A 48 10.93 22.14 -7.59
C LEU A 48 11.19 23.61 -7.27
N ILE A 49 10.88 24.51 -8.21
CA ILE A 49 10.99 25.96 -8.00
C ILE A 49 10.07 26.40 -6.85
N SER A 50 8.81 25.96 -6.87
CA SER A 50 7.83 26.31 -5.83
C SER A 50 8.23 25.77 -4.45
N LYS A 51 8.73 24.52 -4.40
CA LYS A 51 9.21 23.84 -3.20
C LYS A 51 10.44 24.53 -2.62
N GLN A 52 11.44 24.84 -3.44
CA GLN A 52 12.63 25.55 -3.00
C GLN A 52 12.29 26.94 -2.45
N LYS A 53 11.40 27.67 -3.14
CA LYS A 53 10.88 28.95 -2.67
C LYS A 53 10.14 28.82 -1.34
N ALA A 54 9.32 27.78 -1.18
CA ALA A 54 8.61 27.50 0.06
C ALA A 54 9.56 27.15 1.21
N LEU A 55 10.63 26.38 0.97
CA LEU A 55 11.64 26.06 1.98
C LEU A 55 12.44 27.29 2.41
N ALA A 56 12.79 28.18 1.47
CA ALA A 56 13.44 29.45 1.81
C ALA A 56 12.51 30.35 2.63
N LEU A 57 11.25 30.49 2.22
CA LEU A 57 10.25 31.27 2.95
C LEU A 57 9.96 30.66 4.32
N ALA A 58 9.92 29.34 4.45
CA ALA A 58 9.67 28.66 5.71
C ALA A 58 10.69 29.03 6.80
N LYS A 59 11.97 29.20 6.44
CA LYS A 59 13.02 29.69 7.36
C LYS A 59 12.73 31.11 7.85
N THR A 60 12.25 31.98 6.98
CA THR A 60 12.03 33.42 7.29
C THR A 60 10.67 33.73 7.91
N LYS A 61 9.65 32.92 7.59
CA LYS A 61 8.25 33.08 8.02
C LYS A 61 7.86 32.11 9.14
N ASN A 62 8.82 31.33 9.63
CA ASN A 62 8.66 30.31 10.65
C ASN A 62 7.56 29.28 10.31
N TRP A 63 7.49 28.87 9.04
CA TRP A 63 6.54 27.82 8.63
C TRP A 63 7.11 26.44 8.96
N THR A 64 6.29 25.61 9.58
CA THR A 64 6.67 24.23 9.87
C THR A 64 6.72 23.41 8.59
N VAL A 65 7.91 22.99 8.16
CA VAL A 65 8.11 22.25 6.89
C VAL A 65 7.42 20.89 6.90
N ARG A 66 7.42 20.23 8.06
CA ARG A 66 6.67 19.00 8.31
C ARG A 66 6.26 18.98 9.76
N LYS A 67 5.00 18.64 10.03
CA LYS A 67 4.52 18.38 11.38
C LYS A 67 3.62 17.15 11.39
N TYR A 68 3.59 16.49 12.53
CA TYR A 68 2.61 15.47 12.82
C TYR A 68 1.53 16.12 13.69
N THR A 69 0.27 15.88 13.34
CA THR A 69 -0.87 16.33 14.15
C THR A 69 -0.94 15.51 15.43
N LYS A 70 -1.67 15.99 16.43
CA LYS A 70 -1.92 15.25 17.68
C LYS A 70 -2.57 13.87 17.44
N ASN A 71 -3.08 13.63 16.23
CA ASN A 71 -3.74 12.39 15.82
C ASN A 71 -2.89 11.63 14.78
N GLY A 72 -1.56 11.78 14.77
CA GLY A 72 -0.63 11.03 13.92
C GLY A 72 -0.56 11.45 12.44
N GLY A 73 -1.53 12.23 11.94
CA GLY A 73 -1.53 12.67 10.55
C GLY A 73 -0.34 13.58 10.21
N ALA A 74 0.38 13.31 9.12
CA ALA A 74 1.51 14.12 8.68
C ALA A 74 1.02 15.28 7.82
N VAL A 75 1.51 16.50 8.08
CA VAL A 75 1.28 17.71 7.28
C VAL A 75 2.63 18.17 6.75
N SER A 76 2.76 18.41 5.44
CA SER A 76 4.02 18.77 4.80
C SER A 76 3.88 19.93 3.82
N LEU A 77 4.84 20.87 3.88
CA LEU A 77 4.91 22.04 3.01
C LEU A 77 5.34 21.61 1.61
N GLN A 78 4.53 21.88 0.59
CA GLN A 78 4.78 21.46 -0.80
C GLN A 78 5.27 22.57 -1.70
N GLY A 79 4.94 23.82 -1.41
CA GLY A 79 5.24 24.92 -2.31
C GLY A 79 4.59 26.22 -1.83
N VAL A 80 4.62 27.22 -2.69
CA VAL A 80 3.83 28.44 -2.54
C VAL A 80 2.91 28.63 -3.75
N ASN A 81 1.72 29.18 -3.51
CA ASN A 81 0.81 29.54 -4.59
C ASN A 81 1.25 30.86 -5.27
N LYS A 82 0.54 31.25 -6.33
CA LYS A 82 0.85 32.48 -7.11
C LYS A 82 0.85 33.76 -6.27
N LEU A 83 0.16 33.76 -5.14
CA LEU A 83 0.06 34.89 -4.20
C LEU A 83 1.12 34.84 -3.09
N GLY A 84 2.00 33.82 -3.09
CA GLY A 84 3.08 33.66 -2.11
C GLY A 84 2.68 32.97 -0.81
N PHE A 85 1.47 32.42 -0.71
CA PHE A 85 1.02 31.66 0.47
C PHE A 85 1.49 30.21 0.41
N PRO A 86 1.78 29.57 1.57
CA PRO A 86 2.24 28.19 1.62
C PRO A 86 1.14 27.20 1.23
N ILE A 87 1.50 26.17 0.48
CA ILE A 87 0.64 25.03 0.16
C ILE A 87 1.09 23.86 1.03
N PHE A 88 0.19 23.33 1.83
CA PHE A 88 0.42 22.14 2.66
C PHE A 88 -0.43 20.98 2.18
N LEU A 89 0.12 19.76 2.22
CA LEU A 89 -0.64 18.52 2.10
C LEU A 89 -0.69 17.82 3.46
N ARG A 90 -1.68 16.98 3.68
CA ARG A 90 -1.84 16.19 4.92
C ARG A 90 -2.32 14.76 4.64
N THR A 91 -2.12 13.82 5.58
CA THR A 91 -2.60 12.43 5.44
C THR A 91 -4.06 12.25 5.92
N HIS A 92 -4.75 11.24 5.34
CA HIS A 92 -6.19 10.97 5.54
C HIS A 92 -6.51 9.45 5.43
N ASN A 93 -7.25 8.85 6.38
CA ASN A 93 -7.72 7.44 6.32
C ASN A 93 -9.22 7.28 5.99
N THR A 94 -10.08 8.17 6.49
CA THR A 94 -11.50 8.26 6.06
C THR A 94 -11.67 8.50 4.57
N GLU A 95 -10.80 9.32 3.97
CA GLU A 95 -10.78 9.54 2.53
C GLU A 95 -10.43 8.27 1.76
N SER A 96 -9.59 7.38 2.33
CA SER A 96 -9.36 6.06 1.74
C SER A 96 -10.61 5.19 1.79
N ALA A 97 -11.36 5.21 2.89
CA ALA A 97 -12.62 4.46 3.01
C ALA A 97 -13.70 4.98 2.07
N GLU A 98 -13.74 6.28 1.79
CA GLU A 98 -14.61 6.88 0.78
C GLU A 98 -14.15 6.53 -0.64
N ALA A 99 -12.84 6.61 -0.91
CA ALA A 99 -12.26 6.30 -2.21
C ALA A 99 -12.50 4.83 -2.63
N THR A 100 -12.42 3.89 -1.68
CA THR A 100 -12.71 2.47 -1.91
C THR A 100 -14.18 2.11 -1.69
N ARG A 101 -15.04 3.09 -1.35
CA ARG A 101 -16.45 2.90 -0.97
C ARG A 101 -16.68 1.99 0.24
N THR A 102 -15.67 1.73 1.06
CA THR A 102 -15.83 0.98 2.32
C THR A 102 -16.84 1.67 3.25
N ASN A 103 -16.91 3.00 3.22
CA ASN A 103 -17.91 3.76 3.97
C ASN A 103 -19.37 3.36 3.61
N THR A 104 -19.62 2.90 2.39
CA THR A 104 -20.98 2.51 1.95
C THR A 104 -21.48 1.22 2.59
N VAL A 105 -20.57 0.32 2.98
CA VAL A 105 -20.91 -0.95 3.65
C VAL A 105 -20.84 -0.87 5.17
N GLN A 106 -20.16 0.14 5.72
CA GLN A 106 -20.07 0.39 7.16
C GLN A 106 -21.42 0.81 7.76
N PRO A 107 -21.59 0.75 9.11
CA PRO A 107 -22.80 1.23 9.75
C PRO A 107 -23.14 2.68 9.40
N GLY A 108 -24.38 2.92 9.02
CA GLY A 108 -24.85 4.22 8.51
C GLY A 108 -24.49 4.50 7.04
N GLY A 109 -23.83 3.56 6.34
CA GLY A 109 -23.53 3.65 4.92
C GLY A 109 -24.73 3.39 4.01
N GLU A 110 -24.65 3.84 2.76
CA GLU A 110 -25.75 3.82 1.78
C GLU A 110 -26.29 2.42 1.45
N LEU A 111 -25.48 1.36 1.64
CA LEU A 111 -25.91 -0.02 1.37
C LEU A 111 -26.57 -0.69 2.57
N GLY A 112 -26.57 -0.05 3.76
CA GLY A 112 -27.26 -0.55 4.95
C GLY A 112 -26.74 -1.90 5.48
N LEU A 113 -25.55 -2.35 5.04
CA LEU A 113 -25.00 -3.66 5.40
C LEU A 113 -24.45 -3.70 6.83
N ASN A 114 -24.13 -2.54 7.40
CA ASN A 114 -23.61 -2.39 8.77
C ASN A 114 -22.37 -3.26 9.07
N LEU A 115 -21.48 -3.42 8.09
CA LEU A 115 -20.26 -4.22 8.23
C LEU A 115 -19.20 -3.42 8.99
N SER A 116 -18.76 -3.94 10.15
CA SER A 116 -17.74 -3.27 10.97
C SER A 116 -16.59 -4.19 11.43
N GLY A 117 -16.60 -5.46 11.03
CA GLY A 117 -15.63 -6.46 11.51
C GLY A 117 -15.91 -6.99 12.93
N SER A 118 -17.09 -6.71 13.50
CA SER A 118 -17.47 -7.06 14.89
C SER A 118 -17.76 -8.55 15.12
N SER A 119 -17.84 -9.36 14.06
CA SER A 119 -18.27 -10.75 14.18
C SER A 119 -17.24 -11.59 14.94
N ALA A 120 -17.70 -12.40 15.89
CA ALA A 120 -16.84 -13.26 16.70
C ALA A 120 -16.02 -14.26 15.86
N ILE A 121 -16.52 -14.66 14.69
CA ILE A 121 -15.79 -15.57 13.77
C ILE A 121 -14.52 -14.93 13.18
N LEU A 122 -14.43 -13.60 13.19
CA LEU A 122 -13.28 -12.85 12.67
C LEU A 122 -12.18 -12.68 13.72
N LYS A 123 -12.41 -13.11 14.97
CA LYS A 123 -11.40 -13.06 16.02
C LYS A 123 -10.15 -13.83 15.61
N ASN A 124 -8.99 -13.19 15.70
CA ASN A 124 -7.67 -13.70 15.31
C ASN A 124 -7.56 -14.09 13.83
N LYS A 125 -8.39 -13.54 12.94
CA LYS A 125 -8.38 -13.84 11.49
C LYS A 125 -7.68 -12.80 10.62
N LEU A 126 -7.26 -11.69 11.21
CA LEU A 126 -6.53 -10.61 10.54
C LEU A 126 -5.14 -10.46 11.15
N ALA A 127 -4.14 -10.44 10.28
CA ALA A 127 -2.76 -10.20 10.63
C ALA A 127 -2.15 -9.04 9.83
N ILE A 128 -1.10 -8.43 10.40
CA ILE A 128 -0.20 -7.50 9.73
C ILE A 128 1.23 -7.99 9.92
N TRP A 129 2.01 -7.99 8.85
CA TRP A 129 3.47 -8.03 8.87
C TRP A 129 3.98 -6.66 8.40
N ASP A 130 4.96 -6.08 9.10
CA ASP A 130 5.50 -4.75 8.80
C ASP A 130 6.89 -4.59 9.44
N GLY A 131 7.54 -3.42 9.37
CA GLY A 131 8.92 -3.25 9.85
C GLY A 131 9.13 -3.24 11.36
N GLY A 132 8.10 -3.55 12.16
CA GLY A 132 8.17 -3.49 13.62
C GLY A 132 6.81 -3.61 14.29
N SER A 133 6.72 -3.29 15.58
CA SER A 133 5.49 -3.47 16.36
C SER A 133 4.46 -2.36 16.16
N VAL A 134 3.18 -2.69 16.34
CA VAL A 134 2.12 -1.70 16.58
C VAL A 134 2.30 -1.09 17.98
N ASP A 135 2.09 0.22 18.11
CA ASP A 135 1.84 0.86 19.41
C ASP A 135 0.47 0.42 19.94
N LYS A 136 0.42 -0.76 20.57
CA LYS A 136 -0.81 -1.38 21.08
C LYS A 136 -1.55 -0.53 22.12
N ASP A 137 -0.85 0.41 22.76
CA ASP A 137 -1.38 1.28 23.81
C ASP A 137 -1.92 2.60 23.22
N HIS A 138 -1.85 2.78 21.90
CA HIS A 138 -2.42 3.93 21.21
C HIS A 138 -3.95 4.00 21.42
N PRO A 139 -4.53 5.19 21.73
CA PRO A 139 -5.96 5.32 22.08
C PRO A 139 -6.95 4.78 21.04
N GLU A 140 -6.58 4.82 19.76
CA GLU A 140 -7.38 4.24 18.67
C GLU A 140 -7.53 2.71 18.75
N PHE A 141 -6.71 2.02 19.53
CA PHE A 141 -6.76 0.57 19.74
C PHE A 141 -7.30 0.16 21.11
N GLU A 142 -7.68 1.12 21.96
CA GLU A 142 -8.26 0.83 23.27
C GLU A 142 -9.49 -0.10 23.14
N GLY A 143 -9.50 -1.18 23.92
CA GLY A 143 -10.53 -2.22 23.89
C GLY A 143 -10.29 -3.33 22.86
N LYS A 144 -9.16 -3.30 22.13
CA LYS A 144 -8.74 -4.35 21.20
C LYS A 144 -7.57 -5.13 21.78
N THR A 145 -7.47 -6.39 21.39
CA THR A 145 -6.30 -7.22 21.65
C THR A 145 -5.37 -7.16 20.45
N ILE A 146 -4.28 -6.42 20.57
CA ILE A 146 -3.18 -6.45 19.60
C ILE A 146 -2.15 -7.46 20.12
N THR A 147 -2.01 -8.58 19.42
CA THR A 147 -1.08 -9.64 19.79
C THR A 147 0.23 -9.44 19.04
N ILE A 148 1.32 -9.29 19.78
CA ILE A 148 2.68 -9.15 19.26
C ILE A 148 3.48 -10.38 19.74
N PRO A 149 4.19 -11.10 18.86
CA PRO A 149 5.09 -12.20 19.23
C PRO A 149 6.08 -11.84 20.34
N THR A 150 6.48 -12.85 21.11
CA THR A 150 7.48 -12.64 22.18
C THR A 150 8.84 -12.38 21.56
N GLY A 151 9.51 -11.30 21.99
CA GLY A 151 10.84 -10.92 21.48
C GLY A 151 10.80 -9.79 20.44
N GLN A 152 9.66 -9.63 19.75
CA GLN A 152 9.43 -8.47 18.90
C GLN A 152 9.24 -7.21 19.77
N THR A 153 10.04 -6.17 19.52
CA THR A 153 10.02 -4.92 20.28
C THR A 153 10.16 -3.72 19.33
N GLY A 154 9.93 -2.51 19.84
CA GLY A 154 10.03 -1.28 19.05
C GLY A 154 8.75 -1.00 18.28
N ALA A 155 7.85 -0.23 18.90
CA ALA A 155 6.71 0.31 18.18
C ALA A 155 7.20 1.30 17.11
N ILE A 156 6.72 1.15 15.88
CA ILE A 156 7.06 2.06 14.79
C ILE A 156 5.82 2.77 14.25
N ASP A 157 6.00 4.02 13.85
CA ASP A 157 4.93 4.87 13.33
C ASP A 157 4.26 4.25 12.09
N HIS A 158 5.05 3.58 11.24
CA HIS A 158 4.56 2.94 10.02
C HIS A 158 3.58 1.80 10.32
N THR A 159 4.02 0.78 11.08
CA THR A 159 3.14 -0.34 11.51
C THR A 159 1.89 0.18 12.22
N THR A 160 2.03 1.15 13.13
CA THR A 160 0.91 1.73 13.87
C THR A 160 -0.10 2.39 12.94
N HIS A 161 0.36 3.12 11.92
CA HIS A 161 -0.50 3.76 10.93
C HIS A 161 -1.21 2.73 10.04
N VAL A 162 -0.51 1.68 9.59
CA VAL A 162 -1.10 0.61 8.79
C VAL A 162 -2.16 -0.14 9.61
N ALA A 163 -1.84 -0.55 10.84
CA ALA A 163 -2.81 -1.13 11.77
C ALA A 163 -4.01 -0.22 12.02
N GLY A 164 -3.79 1.10 12.09
CA GLY A 164 -4.86 2.09 12.21
C GLY A 164 -5.82 2.05 11.02
N THR A 165 -5.28 1.96 9.80
CA THR A 165 -6.07 1.82 8.57
C THR A 165 -6.96 0.57 8.61
N LEU A 166 -6.47 -0.53 9.19
CA LEU A 166 -7.20 -1.78 9.30
C LEU A 166 -8.28 -1.73 10.38
N VAL A 167 -7.90 -1.43 11.63
CA VAL A 167 -8.75 -1.73 12.81
C VAL A 167 -8.93 -0.57 13.80
N ALA A 168 -8.41 0.65 13.56
CA ALA A 168 -8.62 1.76 14.49
C ALA A 168 -10.11 1.99 14.79
N LYS A 169 -10.45 2.20 16.06
CA LYS A 169 -11.85 2.32 16.50
C LYS A 169 -12.52 3.61 16.01
N GLY A 170 -11.73 4.63 15.67
CA GLY A 170 -12.20 5.90 15.13
C GLY A 170 -12.54 6.94 16.19
N LEU A 171 -11.74 7.06 17.26
CA LEU A 171 -11.86 8.18 18.21
C LEU A 171 -11.72 9.51 17.48
N SER A 172 -10.73 9.59 16.60
CA SER A 172 -10.74 10.55 15.51
C SER A 172 -11.48 9.93 14.34
N GLU A 173 -12.59 10.55 13.93
CA GLU A 173 -13.36 10.08 12.77
C GLU A 173 -12.44 9.80 11.58
N ARG A 174 -11.46 10.67 11.35
CA ARG A 174 -10.52 10.57 10.24
C ARG A 174 -9.57 9.37 10.28
N ALA A 175 -9.39 8.76 11.45
CA ALA A 175 -8.52 7.61 11.69
C ALA A 175 -9.30 6.29 11.69
N LYS A 176 -10.64 6.32 11.65
CA LYS A 176 -11.48 5.11 11.72
C LYS A 176 -11.04 4.07 10.68
N GLY A 177 -10.70 2.89 11.16
CA GLY A 177 -10.26 1.78 10.33
C GLY A 177 -11.40 1.19 9.50
N MET A 178 -11.03 0.40 8.49
CA MET A 178 -11.99 -0.28 7.62
C MET A 178 -12.85 -1.29 8.41
N ALA A 179 -12.23 -2.02 9.34
CA ALA A 179 -12.87 -2.98 10.25
C ALA A 179 -12.82 -2.45 11.70
N PHE A 180 -13.33 -1.24 11.94
CA PHE A 180 -13.19 -0.51 13.20
C PHE A 180 -13.75 -1.20 14.46
N ASN A 181 -14.67 -2.17 14.34
CA ASN A 181 -15.17 -2.97 15.47
C ASN A 181 -14.50 -4.35 15.59
N MET A 182 -13.48 -4.63 14.78
CA MET A 182 -12.67 -5.83 14.96
C MET A 182 -11.96 -5.78 16.32
N SER A 183 -12.08 -6.86 17.10
CA SER A 183 -11.59 -6.91 18.48
C SER A 183 -10.14 -7.36 18.61
N THR A 184 -9.56 -7.89 17.54
CA THR A 184 -8.21 -8.48 17.56
C THR A 184 -7.43 -8.14 16.30
N LEU A 185 -6.12 -7.97 16.44
CA LEU A 185 -5.16 -7.90 15.35
C LEU A 185 -3.90 -8.67 15.77
N LEU A 186 -3.41 -9.55 14.90
CA LEU A 186 -2.09 -10.17 15.07
C LEU A 186 -1.07 -9.28 14.37
N SER A 187 -0.01 -8.89 15.07
CA SER A 187 1.02 -7.95 14.58
C SER A 187 2.38 -8.61 14.64
N TYR A 188 2.93 -8.93 13.48
CA TYR A 188 4.25 -9.50 13.27
C TYR A 188 5.17 -8.44 12.67
N ASP A 189 6.47 -8.55 12.91
CA ASP A 189 7.45 -7.86 12.06
C ASP A 189 7.68 -8.67 10.78
N TYR A 190 8.36 -8.11 9.79
CA TYR A 190 8.62 -8.82 8.53
C TYR A 190 9.76 -9.82 8.63
N ASP A 191 10.42 -9.92 9.79
CA ASP A 191 11.57 -10.81 9.94
C ASP A 191 11.00 -12.24 9.93
N ASP A 192 11.55 -13.11 9.08
CA ASP A 192 11.05 -14.47 8.90
C ASP A 192 9.55 -14.55 8.48
N ASP A 193 9.05 -13.57 7.72
CA ASP A 193 7.63 -13.49 7.33
C ASP A 193 7.10 -14.76 6.63
N VAL A 194 7.84 -15.33 5.67
CA VAL A 194 7.43 -16.51 4.90
C VAL A 194 7.13 -17.71 5.81
N PRO A 195 8.06 -18.20 6.66
CA PRO A 195 7.76 -19.31 7.55
C PRO A 195 6.64 -19.00 8.56
N GLU A 196 6.56 -17.77 9.09
CA GLU A 196 5.48 -17.38 10.00
C GLU A 196 4.11 -17.39 9.32
N MET A 197 4.01 -16.81 8.12
CA MET A 197 2.80 -16.80 7.33
C MET A 197 2.34 -18.23 7.01
N ILE A 198 3.26 -19.15 6.67
CA ILE A 198 2.93 -20.56 6.43
C ILE A 198 2.33 -21.19 7.70
N GLU A 199 2.90 -20.94 8.87
CA GLU A 199 2.37 -21.44 10.14
C GLU A 199 0.94 -20.95 10.41
N LYS A 200 0.64 -19.70 10.04
CA LYS A 200 -0.66 -19.06 10.31
C LYS A 200 -1.68 -19.19 9.18
N ALA A 201 -1.29 -19.66 7.99
CA ALA A 201 -2.14 -19.66 6.80
C ALA A 201 -3.47 -20.41 6.99
N GLY A 202 -3.49 -21.49 7.78
CA GLY A 202 -4.70 -22.24 8.09
C GLY A 202 -5.66 -21.53 9.06
N ASP A 203 -5.16 -20.53 9.80
CA ASP A 203 -5.90 -19.82 10.83
C ASP A 203 -6.32 -18.41 10.41
N LEU A 204 -5.76 -17.84 9.34
CA LEU A 204 -6.03 -16.48 8.88
C LEU A 204 -7.06 -16.44 7.75
N LEU A 205 -7.75 -15.29 7.65
CA LEU A 205 -8.58 -14.95 6.48
C LEU A 205 -7.92 -13.87 5.63
N ILE A 206 -7.19 -12.95 6.26
CA ILE A 206 -6.57 -11.83 5.57
C ILE A 206 -5.28 -11.41 6.28
N SER A 207 -4.28 -11.04 5.49
CA SER A 207 -3.08 -10.38 5.96
C SER A 207 -2.74 -9.16 5.12
N ASN A 208 -2.08 -8.20 5.75
CA ASN A 208 -1.53 -7.03 5.09
C ASN A 208 0.00 -7.02 5.21
N HIS A 209 0.67 -6.76 4.09
CA HIS A 209 2.12 -6.70 3.97
C HIS A 209 2.52 -5.38 3.30
N SER A 210 2.77 -4.35 4.12
CA SER A 210 3.11 -2.99 3.66
C SER A 210 4.62 -2.78 3.54
N TYR A 211 5.32 -3.76 3.00
CA TYR A 211 6.75 -3.79 2.76
C TYR A 211 7.02 -4.57 1.46
N GLY A 212 8.27 -4.63 1.04
CA GLY A 212 8.66 -5.33 -0.19
C GLY A 212 10.13 -5.14 -0.48
N ASP A 213 10.60 -5.83 -1.51
CA ASP A 213 12.02 -5.83 -1.87
C ASP A 213 12.44 -4.50 -2.51
N ILE A 214 13.68 -4.10 -2.27
CA ILE A 214 14.28 -2.96 -2.97
C ILE A 214 14.87 -3.47 -4.28
N ALA A 215 14.39 -2.93 -5.40
CA ALA A 215 14.95 -3.15 -6.72
C ALA A 215 15.54 -1.84 -7.26
N GLY A 216 16.77 -1.90 -7.77
CA GLY A 216 17.44 -0.78 -8.41
C GLY A 216 17.94 0.30 -7.45
N TRP A 217 17.59 1.56 -7.73
CA TRP A 217 18.09 2.72 -7.01
C TRP A 217 17.23 3.05 -5.80
N ASP A 218 17.82 3.23 -4.63
CA ASP A 218 17.21 3.92 -3.49
C ASP A 218 18.16 5.01 -3.00
N GLY A 219 17.82 6.27 -3.31
CA GLY A 219 18.68 7.41 -3.10
C GLY A 219 20.03 7.27 -3.82
N SER A 220 21.11 7.34 -3.04
CA SER A 220 22.48 7.18 -3.54
C SER A 220 23.00 5.74 -3.47
N THR A 221 22.11 4.76 -3.28
CA THR A 221 22.46 3.35 -3.19
C THR A 221 21.86 2.56 -4.35
N TRP A 222 22.67 1.72 -5.00
CA TRP A 222 22.27 0.76 -6.02
C TRP A 222 22.21 -0.63 -5.39
N TYR A 223 21.01 -1.22 -5.39
CA TYR A 223 20.74 -2.57 -4.88
C TYR A 223 20.79 -3.64 -5.98
N GLY A 224 20.78 -3.24 -7.24
CA GLY A 224 20.91 -4.16 -8.37
C GLY A 224 22.34 -4.69 -8.56
N LEU A 225 22.52 -5.54 -9.58
CA LEU A 225 23.84 -6.10 -9.88
C LEU A 225 24.79 -5.02 -10.44
N PRO A 226 26.10 -5.08 -10.14
CA PRO A 226 27.08 -4.12 -10.66
C PRO A 226 27.16 -4.13 -12.19
N GLY A 227 27.06 -2.93 -12.77
CA GLY A 227 27.14 -2.71 -14.22
C GLY A 227 25.79 -2.77 -14.94
N ASP A 228 24.71 -3.16 -14.26
CA ASP A 228 23.37 -3.11 -14.83
C ASP A 228 22.82 -1.67 -14.77
N SER A 229 22.04 -1.29 -15.79
CA SER A 229 21.36 0.00 -15.85
C SER A 229 19.89 -0.06 -15.41
N VAL A 230 19.35 -1.28 -15.35
CA VAL A 230 18.02 -1.62 -14.85
C VAL A 230 18.18 -2.93 -14.08
N ASP A 231 17.62 -2.97 -12.87
CA ASP A 231 17.67 -4.17 -12.03
C ASP A 231 16.70 -5.23 -12.56
N TYR A 232 17.13 -6.49 -12.57
CA TYR A 232 16.29 -7.60 -13.01
C TYR A 232 15.16 -7.88 -12.02
N LEU A 233 15.31 -7.49 -10.74
CA LEU A 233 14.32 -7.72 -9.69
C LEU A 233 13.00 -6.95 -9.91
N PHE A 234 12.96 -5.96 -10.82
CA PHE A 234 11.72 -5.25 -11.14
C PHE A 234 10.67 -6.18 -11.76
N GLY A 235 9.70 -6.59 -10.94
CA GLY A 235 8.63 -7.51 -11.35
C GLY A 235 9.11 -8.95 -11.55
N PHE A 236 10.25 -9.32 -10.97
CA PHE A 236 10.78 -10.66 -11.06
C PHE A 236 10.01 -11.61 -10.14
N TYR A 237 9.70 -12.79 -10.65
CA TYR A 237 9.11 -13.86 -9.86
C TYR A 237 10.23 -14.67 -9.21
N ASP A 238 10.54 -14.34 -7.96
CA ASP A 238 11.60 -14.97 -7.19
C ASP A 238 11.07 -16.12 -6.31
N ASP A 239 11.93 -16.66 -5.45
CA ASP A 239 11.55 -17.74 -4.54
C ASP A 239 10.54 -17.29 -3.47
N ARG A 240 10.53 -16.01 -3.10
CA ARG A 240 9.57 -15.44 -2.15
C ARG A 240 8.17 -15.36 -2.78
N ALA A 241 8.06 -14.78 -3.97
CA ALA A 241 6.82 -14.75 -4.75
C ALA A 241 6.28 -16.17 -4.96
N LYS A 242 7.16 -17.13 -5.30
CA LYS A 242 6.80 -18.55 -5.42
C LYS A 242 6.26 -19.16 -4.13
N ALA A 243 6.85 -18.84 -2.99
CA ALA A 243 6.38 -19.32 -1.70
C ALA A 243 4.99 -18.77 -1.37
N TRP A 244 4.74 -17.50 -1.66
CA TRP A 244 3.45 -16.84 -1.44
C TRP A 244 2.34 -17.42 -2.34
N ASP A 245 2.62 -17.64 -3.63
CA ASP A 245 1.69 -18.30 -4.54
C ASP A 245 1.35 -19.72 -4.09
N LYS A 246 2.37 -20.48 -3.65
CA LYS A 246 2.16 -21.83 -3.10
C LYS A 246 1.29 -21.78 -1.84
N MET A 247 1.48 -20.77 -0.99
CA MET A 247 0.68 -20.59 0.23
C MET A 247 -0.78 -20.26 -0.09
N ALA A 248 -1.02 -19.32 -1.02
CA ALA A 248 -2.36 -18.96 -1.46
C ALA A 248 -3.09 -20.16 -2.10
N PHE A 249 -2.37 -21.02 -2.82
CA PHE A 249 -2.93 -22.26 -3.38
C PHE A 249 -3.34 -23.26 -2.30
N GLU A 250 -2.51 -23.47 -1.27
CA GLU A 250 -2.79 -24.43 -0.19
C GLU A 250 -3.80 -23.90 0.85
N ALA A 251 -3.89 -22.58 1.01
CA ALA A 251 -4.81 -21.91 1.93
C ALA A 251 -5.81 -21.02 1.16
N PRO A 252 -6.79 -21.61 0.45
CA PRO A 252 -7.64 -20.87 -0.50
C PRO A 252 -8.57 -19.82 0.13
N TYR A 253 -8.71 -19.81 1.46
CA TYR A 253 -9.50 -18.82 2.19
C TYR A 253 -8.65 -17.73 2.84
N TYR A 254 -7.33 -17.78 2.66
CA TYR A 254 -6.39 -16.79 3.17
C TYR A 254 -6.03 -15.80 2.05
N LEU A 255 -6.53 -14.57 2.17
CA LEU A 255 -6.20 -13.48 1.26
C LEU A 255 -4.94 -12.74 1.73
N ILE A 256 -3.86 -12.91 0.99
CA ILE A 256 -2.63 -12.18 1.20
C ILE A 256 -2.70 -10.86 0.41
N VAL A 257 -2.46 -9.73 1.07
CA VAL A 257 -2.44 -8.40 0.45
C VAL A 257 -1.07 -7.77 0.59
N GLU A 258 -0.34 -7.66 -0.52
CA GLU A 258 1.00 -7.06 -0.58
C GLU A 258 0.97 -5.67 -1.21
N SER A 259 1.83 -4.78 -0.71
CA SER A 259 2.07 -3.49 -1.36
C SER A 259 2.84 -3.64 -2.66
N ALA A 260 2.54 -2.79 -3.65
CA ALA A 260 3.26 -2.82 -4.93
C ALA A 260 4.68 -2.19 -4.88
N GLY A 261 5.08 -1.63 -3.73
CA GLY A 261 6.30 -0.84 -3.58
C GLY A 261 6.19 0.58 -4.14
N ASN A 262 7.20 1.40 -3.82
CA ASN A 262 7.23 2.84 -4.15
C ASN A 262 8.43 3.24 -5.01
N SER A 263 9.07 2.29 -5.71
CA SER A 263 10.32 2.51 -6.45
C SER A 263 10.21 3.48 -7.64
N HIS A 264 9.00 3.93 -7.99
CA HIS A 264 8.77 5.00 -8.98
C HIS A 264 8.69 6.41 -8.32
N ALA A 265 8.66 6.51 -7.00
CA ALA A 265 8.52 7.78 -6.29
C ALA A 265 9.82 8.60 -6.31
N ASP A 266 9.69 9.93 -6.15
CA ASP A 266 10.83 10.86 -6.03
C ASP A 266 11.68 10.48 -4.80
N GLY A 267 12.76 9.73 -5.02
CA GLY A 267 13.64 9.18 -3.99
C GLY A 267 14.45 7.98 -4.48
N PHE A 268 13.86 7.19 -5.37
CA PHE A 268 14.48 6.02 -6.02
C PHE A 268 15.15 6.39 -7.37
N ASN A 269 15.61 7.63 -7.50
CA ASN A 269 16.27 8.10 -8.72
C ASN A 269 17.77 7.90 -8.59
N SER A 270 18.40 7.45 -9.68
CA SER A 270 19.86 7.39 -9.75
C SER A 270 20.50 8.76 -9.43
N PRO A 271 21.66 8.79 -8.79
CA PRO A 271 22.48 9.99 -8.73
C PRO A 271 22.72 10.56 -10.14
N PRO A 272 22.98 11.88 -10.27
CA PRO A 272 23.40 12.46 -11.55
C PRO A 272 24.59 11.71 -12.15
N VAL A 273 24.62 11.60 -13.48
CA VAL A 273 25.71 10.91 -14.19
C VAL A 273 27.07 11.47 -13.76
N GLY A 274 27.98 10.57 -13.40
CA GLY A 274 29.33 10.91 -12.93
C GLY A 274 29.45 11.12 -11.42
N GLN A 275 28.37 10.98 -10.65
CA GLN A 275 28.43 10.98 -9.18
C GLN A 275 28.70 9.58 -8.63
N ASN A 276 29.35 9.53 -7.47
CA ASN A 276 29.57 8.28 -6.74
C ASN A 276 28.25 7.78 -6.13
N TYR A 277 28.16 6.46 -5.97
CA TYR A 277 27.04 5.79 -5.32
C TYR A 277 27.53 4.62 -4.46
N LEU A 278 26.69 4.15 -3.53
CA LEU A 278 26.91 2.94 -2.74
C LEU A 278 26.32 1.73 -3.46
N GLY A 279 26.99 0.59 -3.47
CA GLY A 279 26.47 -0.64 -4.08
C GLY A 279 27.52 -1.73 -4.07
N TYR A 280 27.17 -2.91 -4.59
CA TYR A 280 28.12 -4.02 -4.69
C TYR A 280 29.33 -3.65 -5.57
N ARG A 281 30.53 -4.11 -5.17
CA ARG A 281 31.79 -3.77 -5.85
C ARG A 281 31.91 -4.37 -7.24
N SER A 282 31.49 -5.63 -7.40
CA SER A 282 31.50 -6.31 -8.70
C SER A 282 30.50 -7.46 -8.71
N ARG A 283 30.12 -7.95 -9.90
CA ARG A 283 29.22 -9.12 -10.03
C ARG A 283 29.77 -10.39 -9.37
N ASN A 284 31.09 -10.44 -9.12
CA ASN A 284 31.78 -11.57 -8.50
C ASN A 284 32.22 -11.29 -7.05
N ASP A 285 31.89 -10.11 -6.52
CA ASP A 285 32.23 -9.69 -5.17
C ASP A 285 30.94 -9.21 -4.47
N ALA A 286 30.35 -10.13 -3.70
CA ALA A 286 29.12 -9.88 -2.94
C ALA A 286 29.37 -9.06 -1.66
N THR A 287 30.59 -8.59 -1.41
CA THR A 287 30.87 -7.68 -0.30
C THR A 287 30.53 -6.23 -0.69
N ILE A 288 29.89 -5.53 0.24
CA ILE A 288 29.57 -4.10 0.15
C ILE A 288 30.84 -3.29 0.43
#